data_AF-A0A8J4FZJ4-F1
#
_entry.id   AF-A0A8J4FZJ4-F1
#
_cell.length_a   1.000
_cell.length_b   1.000
_cell.length_c   1.000
_cell.angle_alpha   90.00
_cell.angle_beta   90.00
_cell.angle_gamma   90.00
#
_symmetry.space_group_name_H-M   'P 1'
#
loop_
_entity.id
_entity.type
_entity.pdbx_description
1 polymer ?
#
loop_
_entity_poly.entity_id
_entity_poly.type
_entity_poly.pdbx_seq_one_letter_code
_entity_poly.pdbx_strand_id
1 'polypeptide(L)'
;YDIFTDALPPVRTGAPGGSEHDRARGSSTGGGGGDGNGVVGSEEGRAAAGLLQTGALTPASVAGGKHSSRPSVIYLPPLTGTELQGKLNKKPSTPRWWCRRRTSSWFRLWATLESLLPWEFPCFADNLRLTPGDGNSGAVPPLGVEVRLGPTLEPPQGNPRIVGLLQPWSTVADALRRRGWTDDLLDTHAYDWRLSPAEWSAPGGSFQSLRAAISSRVAASGGRRVVLLGLSLGASYAVSFLNSKVVDQEWKETHMERLVTLSGVWSGTPRSTWDVISGRLQGLEAVLDGAAVRQLLRGIPALAWTFPAPPPGATPGDPGGPVVITNTALGRDYSTAQLGQALRDAGAPETSAFWEAALPFALASPPNVSTHCFYSYGLRTAVHVTYARADFSDTSPMVRYDDGDLTVPHASLVACRGWAVRQVASVRSHSFFGVVHGMLTSLPEALEDILDAIAGEAG
;
A
#
# COMPACT_ATOMS: atom_id res chain seq x y z
N TYR A 1 2.35 3.75 17.31
CA TYR A 1 2.00 5.01 16.63
C TYR A 1 1.85 4.70 15.18
N ASP A 2 0.62 4.35 14.84
CA ASP A 2 0.22 3.99 13.50
C ASP A 2 -0.03 5.30 12.74
N ILE A 3 0.64 5.50 11.60
CA ILE A 3 0.46 6.71 10.79
C ILE A 3 -0.76 6.57 9.87
N PHE A 4 -1.35 5.36 9.77
CA PHE A 4 -2.46 5.10 8.84
C PHE A 4 -3.65 4.31 9.38
N THR A 5 -3.69 3.98 10.68
CA THR A 5 -4.73 3.14 11.26
C THR A 5 -4.99 3.58 12.71
N ASP A 6 -6.14 4.22 12.94
CA ASP A 6 -6.49 4.80 14.24
C ASP A 6 -6.50 3.75 15.35
N ALA A 7 -5.88 4.09 16.48
CA ALA A 7 -6.28 3.60 17.79
C ALA A 7 -7.33 4.57 18.34
N LEU A 8 -8.58 4.11 18.49
CA LEU A 8 -9.60 4.81 19.26
C LEU A 8 -9.88 4.08 20.59
N PRO A 9 -10.32 4.81 21.63
CA PRO A 9 -10.43 4.32 23.00
C PRO A 9 -11.52 3.24 23.15
N PRO A 10 -11.49 2.43 24.21
CA PRO A 10 -12.38 1.27 24.34
C PRO A 10 -13.85 1.68 24.32
N VAL A 11 -14.59 1.09 23.38
CA VAL A 11 -16.05 1.09 23.38
C VAL A 11 -16.50 0.37 24.66
N ARG A 12 -17.08 1.11 25.60
CA ARG A 12 -17.79 0.52 26.74
C ARG A 12 -19.01 -0.23 26.21
N THR A 13 -18.90 -1.53 26.02
CA THR A 13 -20.06 -2.41 25.95
C THR A 13 -20.59 -2.55 27.38
N GLY A 14 -21.66 -1.81 27.69
CA GLY A 14 -22.43 -2.04 28.90
C GLY A 14 -23.31 -3.26 28.71
N ALA A 15 -23.08 -4.32 29.49
CA ALA A 15 -24.10 -5.31 29.85
C ALA A 15 -23.73 -5.97 31.19
N PRO A 16 -24.72 -6.46 31.97
CA PRO A 16 -24.64 -6.49 33.43
C PRO A 16 -24.25 -7.87 34.01
N GLY A 17 -23.66 -7.84 35.21
CA GLY A 17 -23.84 -8.84 36.27
C GLY A 17 -23.08 -10.17 36.15
N GLY A 18 -22.24 -10.47 37.15
CA GLY A 18 -21.69 -11.82 37.37
C GLY A 18 -20.50 -11.82 38.32
N SER A 19 -20.71 -12.38 39.51
CA SER A 19 -19.87 -12.42 40.70
C SER A 19 -18.67 -13.38 40.63
N GLU A 20 -17.64 -13.06 41.44
CA GLU A 20 -16.76 -13.95 42.24
C GLU A 20 -16.08 -15.17 41.59
N HIS A 21 -14.74 -15.22 41.60
CA HIS A 21 -13.95 -15.80 42.72
C HIS A 21 -12.44 -15.87 42.41
N ASP A 22 -11.65 -15.67 43.47
CA ASP A 22 -10.21 -15.87 43.62
C ASP A 22 -9.66 -17.23 43.16
N ARG A 23 -8.41 -17.24 42.65
CA ARG A 23 -7.28 -17.87 43.36
C ARG A 23 -5.92 -17.68 42.66
N ALA A 24 -4.97 -17.25 43.47
CA ALA A 24 -3.53 -17.23 43.22
C ALA A 24 -2.86 -18.61 43.40
N ARG A 25 -1.70 -18.76 42.74
CA ARG A 25 -0.49 -19.59 43.04
C ARG A 25 0.18 -19.88 41.70
N GLY A 26 1.49 -19.87 41.52
CA GLY A 26 2.63 -19.79 42.42
C GLY A 26 3.87 -20.23 41.59
N SER A 27 4.98 -19.60 41.90
CA SER A 27 6.31 -19.63 41.27
C SER A 27 7.04 -20.99 41.17
N SER A 28 7.88 -21.09 40.12
CA SER A 28 9.29 -21.55 40.07
C SER A 28 9.72 -22.92 40.61
N THR A 29 10.60 -23.64 39.87
CA THR A 29 12.05 -23.80 40.16
C THR A 29 12.75 -24.85 39.28
N GLY A 30 14.05 -24.60 39.00
CA GLY A 30 15.12 -25.58 38.74
C GLY A 30 15.35 -26.00 37.27
N GLY A 31 16.55 -26.07 36.70
CA GLY A 31 17.92 -25.91 37.20
C GLY A 31 18.87 -26.91 36.51
N GLY A 32 20.04 -26.45 36.04
CA GLY A 32 21.23 -27.24 35.63
C GLY A 32 21.16 -27.81 34.20
N GLY A 33 22.17 -27.74 33.32
CA GLY A 33 23.62 -27.53 33.45
C GLY A 33 24.35 -28.67 32.72
N GLY A 34 25.32 -28.38 31.85
CA GLY A 34 26.22 -29.41 31.30
C GLY A 34 26.77 -29.15 29.90
N ASP A 35 28.03 -28.72 29.86
CA ASP A 35 28.89 -28.43 28.71
C ASP A 35 29.28 -29.63 27.84
N GLY A 36 29.81 -29.34 26.63
CA GLY A 36 30.62 -30.30 25.87
C GLY A 36 31.06 -29.84 24.48
N ASN A 37 32.23 -29.21 24.39
CA ASN A 37 33.11 -29.04 23.20
C ASN A 37 33.15 -30.31 22.31
N GLY A 38 33.40 -30.30 21.01
CA GLY A 38 34.09 -29.38 20.11
C GLY A 38 34.75 -30.23 19.00
N VAL A 39 35.57 -29.57 18.17
CA VAL A 39 36.58 -30.09 17.23
C VAL A 39 36.31 -29.84 15.74
N VAL A 40 37.36 -29.23 15.19
CA VAL A 40 37.65 -28.66 13.88
C VAL A 40 38.25 -29.72 12.96
N GLY A 41 38.08 -29.59 11.65
CA GLY A 41 38.85 -30.34 10.65
C GLY A 41 38.85 -29.63 9.30
N SER A 42 39.95 -28.94 9.00
CA SER A 42 40.37 -28.41 7.71
C SER A 42 41.04 -29.49 6.84
N GLU A 43 40.93 -29.42 5.52
CA GLU A 43 42.08 -29.27 4.59
C GLU A 43 41.68 -29.45 3.11
N GLU A 44 42.12 -28.45 2.33
CA GLU A 44 42.76 -28.43 1.01
C GLU A 44 42.42 -29.41 -0.14
N GLY A 45 42.36 -28.80 -1.33
CA GLY A 45 42.05 -29.46 -2.59
C GLY A 45 43.25 -30.00 -3.38
N ARG A 46 42.90 -30.71 -4.45
CA ARG A 46 43.76 -30.98 -5.61
C ARG A 46 42.94 -30.92 -6.88
N ALA A 47 43.42 -30.12 -7.83
CA ALA A 47 42.99 -30.13 -9.22
C ALA A 47 43.59 -31.34 -9.94
N ALA A 48 42.80 -31.99 -10.80
CA ALA A 48 43.30 -32.88 -11.85
C ALA A 48 42.38 -32.78 -13.08
N ALA A 49 43.00 -32.51 -14.22
CA ALA A 49 42.38 -32.41 -15.53
C ALA A 49 41.88 -33.78 -16.03
N GLY A 50 40.73 -33.81 -16.71
CA GLY A 50 40.17 -35.01 -17.31
C GLY A 50 39.18 -34.70 -18.44
N LEU A 51 39.64 -34.94 -19.66
CA LEU A 51 38.96 -35.21 -20.93
C LEU A 51 37.52 -34.69 -21.17
N LEU A 52 37.39 -33.87 -22.22
CA LEU A 52 36.17 -33.62 -22.99
C LEU A 52 35.67 -34.92 -23.65
N GLN A 53 34.55 -35.46 -23.16
CA GLN A 53 33.71 -36.39 -23.90
C GLN A 53 32.35 -35.73 -24.16
N THR A 54 32.04 -35.59 -25.44
CA THR A 54 30.75 -35.16 -25.96
C THR A 54 29.71 -36.25 -25.72
N GLY A 55 29.03 -36.20 -24.58
CA GLY A 55 27.85 -37.01 -24.29
C GLY A 55 26.59 -36.29 -24.76
N ALA A 56 25.85 -36.90 -25.67
CA ALA A 56 24.52 -36.45 -26.07
C ALA A 56 23.60 -36.34 -24.83
N LEU A 57 23.04 -35.15 -24.62
CA LEU A 57 22.03 -34.90 -23.59
C LEU A 57 20.77 -35.71 -23.92
N THR A 58 20.60 -36.83 -23.22
CA THR A 58 19.28 -37.41 -23.04
C THR A 58 18.44 -36.41 -22.24
N PRO A 59 17.16 -36.17 -22.58
CA PRO A 59 16.32 -35.30 -21.78
C PRO A 59 16.17 -35.96 -20.41
N ALA A 60 16.70 -35.31 -19.38
CA ALA A 60 16.43 -35.67 -18.01
C ALA A 60 14.91 -35.69 -17.84
N SER A 61 14.37 -36.86 -17.53
CA SER A 61 13.02 -37.02 -17.03
C SER A 61 12.84 -36.02 -15.88
N VAL A 62 12.05 -34.97 -16.11
CA VAL A 62 11.61 -34.06 -15.06
C VAL A 62 10.91 -34.93 -14.02
N ALA A 63 11.57 -35.14 -12.89
CA ALA A 63 10.95 -35.76 -11.74
C ALA A 63 9.71 -34.90 -11.41
N GLY A 64 8.53 -35.48 -11.62
CA GLY A 64 7.26 -34.85 -11.32
C GLY A 64 7.15 -34.62 -9.81
N GLY A 65 7.63 -33.46 -9.37
CA GLY A 65 7.25 -32.93 -8.07
C GLY A 65 5.74 -32.79 -8.07
N LYS A 66 5.07 -33.25 -7.01
CA LYS A 66 3.65 -32.96 -6.79
C LYS A 66 3.50 -31.44 -6.70
N HIS A 67 3.13 -30.79 -7.80
CA HIS A 67 2.77 -29.39 -7.79
C HIS A 67 1.54 -29.22 -6.90
N SER A 68 1.58 -28.23 -6.00
CA SER A 68 0.43 -27.91 -5.13
C SER A 68 -0.79 -27.59 -5.99
N SER A 69 -1.97 -28.10 -5.61
CA SER A 69 -3.23 -27.73 -6.28
C SER A 69 -3.65 -26.27 -6.01
N ARG A 70 -3.06 -25.65 -4.98
CA ARG A 70 -3.39 -24.30 -4.52
C ARG A 70 -2.63 -23.24 -5.32
N PRO A 71 -3.28 -22.14 -5.72
CA PRO A 71 -2.62 -21.04 -6.40
C PRO A 71 -1.67 -20.30 -5.45
N SER A 72 -0.57 -19.75 -6.00
CA SER A 72 0.24 -18.78 -5.26
C SER A 72 -0.55 -17.50 -5.02
N VAL A 73 -0.33 -16.86 -3.87
CA VAL A 73 -0.96 -15.60 -3.45
C VAL A 73 0.12 -14.53 -3.35
N ILE A 74 -0.01 -13.48 -4.16
CA ILE A 74 0.88 -12.32 -4.12
C ILE A 74 0.15 -11.17 -3.43
N TYR A 75 0.66 -10.80 -2.25
CA TYR A 75 0.18 -9.72 -1.41
C TYR A 75 0.73 -8.38 -1.90
N LEU A 76 -0.16 -7.42 -2.12
CA LEU A 76 0.17 -6.07 -2.58
C LEU A 76 -0.04 -5.09 -1.43
N PRO A 77 1.04 -4.60 -0.80
CA PRO A 77 0.97 -3.82 0.43
C PRO A 77 0.21 -2.49 0.23
N PRO A 78 -0.35 -1.91 1.31
CA PRO A 78 -0.99 -0.60 1.27
C PRO A 78 0.04 0.53 1.15
N LEU A 79 -0.44 1.78 1.15
CA LEU A 79 0.41 2.97 1.30
C LEU A 79 1.33 2.77 2.51
N THR A 80 2.61 3.04 2.34
CA THR A 80 3.66 2.86 3.35
C THR A 80 4.04 1.41 3.71
N GLY A 81 3.46 0.39 3.08
CA GLY A 81 3.71 -1.02 3.46
C GLY A 81 5.05 -1.63 2.98
N THR A 82 5.91 -0.86 2.32
CA THR A 82 7.24 -1.32 1.83
C THR A 82 8.36 -0.48 2.44
N GLU A 83 9.42 -1.12 2.93
CA GLU A 83 10.64 -0.46 3.40
C GLU A 83 11.30 0.32 2.24
N LEU A 84 11.76 1.53 2.49
CA LEU A 84 12.58 2.31 1.56
C LEU A 84 13.95 2.57 2.19
N GLN A 85 15.00 2.36 1.40
CA GLN A 85 16.36 2.67 1.80
C GLN A 85 16.84 3.92 1.07
N GLY A 86 17.47 4.83 1.81
CA GLY A 86 18.02 6.07 1.28
C GLY A 86 19.54 6.04 1.24
N LYS A 87 20.13 6.82 0.34
CA LYS A 87 21.55 7.17 0.36
C LYS A 87 21.68 8.65 0.00
N LEU A 88 22.43 9.39 0.82
CA LEU A 88 22.63 10.81 0.61
C LEU A 88 23.99 11.07 -0.03
N ASN A 89 24.01 11.83 -1.12
CA ASN A 89 25.21 12.17 -1.84
C ASN A 89 25.25 13.67 -2.15
N LYS A 90 25.93 14.42 -1.28
CA LYS A 90 26.18 15.87 -1.45
C LYS A 90 24.89 16.66 -1.68
N LYS A 91 23.91 16.52 -0.77
CA LYS A 91 22.71 17.37 -0.81
C LYS A 91 23.10 18.86 -0.82
N PRO A 92 22.60 19.66 -1.77
CA PRO A 92 22.98 21.07 -1.90
C PRO A 92 22.46 21.91 -0.74
N SER A 93 21.30 21.55 -0.19
CA SER A 93 20.66 22.21 0.95
C SER A 93 20.05 21.19 1.89
N THR A 94 19.80 21.62 3.12
CA THR A 94 19.09 20.84 4.14
C THR A 94 18.17 21.76 4.93
N PRO A 95 17.03 21.25 5.43
CA PRO A 95 16.05 22.08 6.14
C PRO A 95 16.53 22.55 7.52
N ARG A 96 17.48 21.83 8.11
CA ARG A 96 18.15 22.15 9.37
C ARG A 96 19.65 21.88 9.25
N TRP A 97 20.45 22.56 10.08
CA TRP A 97 21.92 22.45 10.01
C TRP A 97 22.45 21.07 10.44
N TRP A 98 21.69 20.34 11.29
CA TRP A 98 22.04 18.99 11.75
C TRP A 98 21.64 17.88 10.78
N CYS A 99 20.79 18.15 9.78
CA CYS A 99 20.43 17.15 8.78
C CYS A 99 21.67 16.75 7.97
N ARG A 100 21.85 15.45 7.78
CA ARG A 100 22.98 14.91 7.02
C ARG A 100 22.89 15.30 5.55
N ARG A 101 24.02 15.71 4.96
CA ARG A 101 24.16 15.97 3.52
C ARG A 101 24.72 14.78 2.75
N ARG A 102 25.34 13.82 3.45
CA ARG A 102 26.01 12.65 2.89
C ARG A 102 25.88 11.46 3.83
N THR A 103 25.76 10.26 3.27
CA THR A 103 25.93 8.99 3.99
C THR A 103 26.98 8.13 3.28
N SER A 104 27.73 7.32 4.04
CA SER A 104 28.70 6.38 3.48
C SER A 104 28.02 5.13 2.89
N SER A 105 26.93 4.69 3.52
CA SER A 105 26.12 3.54 3.12
C SER A 105 24.65 3.91 2.92
N TRP A 106 23.90 2.95 2.38
CA TRP A 106 22.45 2.95 2.42
C TRP A 106 21.97 2.87 3.88
N PHE A 107 20.96 3.66 4.23
CA PHE A 107 20.29 3.61 5.53
C PHE A 107 18.80 3.35 5.32
N ARG A 108 18.11 2.83 6.33
CA ARG A 108 16.66 2.69 6.30
C ARG A 108 16.04 4.09 6.37
N LEU A 109 15.44 4.53 5.28
CA LEU A 109 14.73 5.80 5.20
C LEU A 109 13.30 5.65 5.71
N TRP A 110 12.66 4.53 5.39
CA TRP A 110 11.34 4.14 5.87
C TRP A 110 11.31 2.62 6.05
N ALA A 111 10.68 2.02 7.05
CA ALA A 111 10.04 2.64 8.21
C ALA A 111 10.99 2.67 9.41
N THR A 112 11.12 3.83 10.04
CA THR A 112 11.96 4.04 11.23
C THR A 112 11.20 4.96 12.18
N LEU A 113 11.01 4.53 13.43
CA LEU A 113 10.31 5.33 14.44
C LEU A 113 11.09 6.60 14.80
N GLU A 114 12.42 6.54 14.72
CA GLU A 114 13.31 7.68 14.94
C GLU A 114 13.01 8.83 13.96
N SER A 115 12.57 8.49 12.74
CA SER A 115 12.18 9.50 11.74
C SER A 115 10.90 10.26 12.10
N LEU A 116 10.14 9.81 13.10
CA LEU A 116 8.95 10.49 13.63
C LEU A 116 9.25 11.35 14.86
N LEU A 117 10.52 11.46 15.28
CA LEU A 117 10.90 12.39 16.35
C LEU A 117 10.82 13.83 15.84
N PRO A 118 10.24 14.78 16.59
CA PRO A 118 10.02 16.15 16.11
C PRO A 118 11.27 16.86 15.55
N TRP A 119 12.45 16.61 16.11
CA TRP A 119 13.71 17.22 15.68
C TRP A 119 14.33 16.55 14.43
N GLU A 120 14.02 15.27 14.18
CA GLU A 120 14.52 14.52 13.02
C GLU A 120 13.55 14.59 11.83
N PHE A 121 12.24 14.76 12.12
CA PHE A 121 11.18 14.75 11.12
C PHE A 121 11.40 15.71 9.93
N PRO A 122 11.90 16.96 10.11
CA PRO A 122 12.24 17.81 8.96
C PRO A 122 13.27 17.18 8.02
N CYS A 123 14.28 16.50 8.56
CA CYS A 123 15.29 15.81 7.77
C CYS A 123 14.69 14.61 7.03
N PHE A 124 13.84 13.84 7.72
CA PHE A 124 13.10 12.71 7.13
C PHE A 124 12.17 13.17 6.00
N ALA A 125 11.33 14.17 6.23
CA ALA A 125 10.40 14.72 5.26
C ALA A 125 11.13 15.19 3.99
N ASP A 126 12.24 15.92 4.13
CA ASP A 126 13.03 16.40 3.00
C ASP A 126 13.80 15.29 2.26
N ASN A 127 14.06 14.15 2.90
CA ASN A 127 14.69 13.01 2.23
C ASN A 127 13.65 12.09 1.56
N LEU A 128 12.44 12.00 2.11
CA LEU A 128 11.42 11.06 1.65
C LEU A 128 10.50 11.63 0.57
N ARG A 129 10.27 12.96 0.55
CA ARG A 129 9.42 13.62 -0.46
C ARG A 129 9.93 13.36 -1.88
N LEU A 130 9.05 13.53 -2.86
CA LEU A 130 9.38 13.61 -4.28
C LEU A 130 9.04 15.01 -4.82
N THR A 131 9.65 15.38 -5.93
CA THR A 131 9.37 16.61 -6.69
C THR A 131 9.04 16.25 -8.14
N PRO A 132 8.23 17.05 -8.85
CA PRO A 132 8.06 16.89 -10.28
C PRO A 132 9.42 17.00 -10.98
N GLY A 133 9.74 16.06 -11.85
CA GLY A 133 10.93 16.09 -12.70
C GLY A 133 10.70 16.90 -13.96
N ASP A 134 11.79 17.30 -14.62
CA ASP A 134 11.74 18.09 -15.84
C ASP A 134 11.23 17.25 -17.04
N GLY A 135 10.38 17.86 -17.87
CA GLY A 135 9.85 17.24 -19.08
C GLY A 135 9.08 15.94 -18.80
N ASN A 136 9.58 14.82 -19.30
CA ASN A 136 8.94 13.50 -19.15
C ASN A 136 9.48 12.69 -17.95
N SER A 137 10.27 13.29 -17.05
CA SER A 137 11.01 12.55 -16.02
C SER A 137 10.16 12.04 -14.84
N GLY A 138 8.85 12.31 -14.83
CA GLY A 138 7.93 11.88 -13.76
C GLY A 138 8.32 12.44 -12.38
N ALA A 139 7.84 11.83 -11.30
CA ALA A 139 8.27 12.18 -9.94
C ALA A 139 9.70 11.70 -9.64
N VAL A 140 10.55 12.59 -9.12
CA VAL A 140 11.96 12.31 -8.82
C VAL A 140 12.32 12.59 -7.34
N PRO A 141 13.29 11.87 -6.76
CA PRO A 141 13.82 12.22 -5.45
C PRO A 141 14.52 13.60 -5.45
N PRO A 142 14.62 14.27 -4.29
CA PRO A 142 15.36 15.52 -4.14
C PRO A 142 16.83 15.36 -4.52
N LEU A 143 17.46 16.43 -5.00
CA LEU A 143 18.86 16.41 -5.42
C LEU A 143 19.78 15.86 -4.31
N GLY A 144 20.61 14.90 -4.68
CA GLY A 144 21.52 14.22 -3.76
C GLY A 144 20.86 13.16 -2.87
N VAL A 145 19.63 12.74 -3.18
CA VAL A 145 18.95 11.61 -2.53
C VAL A 145 18.77 10.48 -3.55
N GLU A 146 19.29 9.31 -3.22
CA GLU A 146 19.00 8.07 -3.94
C GLU A 146 18.09 7.20 -3.07
N VAL A 147 17.10 6.55 -3.68
CA VAL A 147 16.19 5.63 -2.98
C VAL A 147 16.15 4.29 -3.69
N ARG A 148 16.12 3.21 -2.90
CA ARG A 148 15.86 1.84 -3.39
C ARG A 148 14.88 1.12 -2.46
N LEU A 149 14.23 0.09 -2.99
CA LEU A 149 13.32 -0.75 -2.21
C LEU A 149 14.10 -1.59 -1.20
N GLY A 150 13.58 -1.65 0.02
CA GLY A 150 13.82 -2.74 0.95
C GLY A 150 12.71 -3.79 0.84
N PRO A 151 12.63 -4.73 1.78
CA PRO A 151 11.54 -5.70 1.85
C PRO A 151 10.22 -5.04 2.24
N THR A 152 9.11 -5.75 2.01
CA THR A 152 7.82 -5.37 2.59
C THR A 152 7.90 -5.41 4.13
N LEU A 153 7.14 -4.53 4.78
CA LEU A 153 7.17 -4.40 6.24
C LEU A 153 6.50 -5.60 6.94
N GLU A 154 5.61 -6.27 6.22
CA GLU A 154 4.87 -7.44 6.69
C GLU A 154 4.94 -8.55 5.62
N PRO A 155 6.06 -9.29 5.54
CA PRO A 155 6.13 -10.47 4.69
C PRO A 155 5.26 -11.60 5.27
N PRO A 156 4.53 -12.37 4.45
CA PRO A 156 3.70 -13.48 4.91
C PRO A 156 4.46 -14.52 5.74
N GLN A 157 5.74 -14.74 5.43
CA GLN A 157 6.63 -15.74 6.05
C GLN A 157 7.37 -15.25 7.31
N GLY A 158 7.18 -14.00 7.74
CA GLY A 158 8.08 -13.38 8.71
C GLY A 158 7.40 -12.74 9.90
N ASN A 159 8.20 -12.49 10.93
CA ASN A 159 7.83 -11.58 12.00
C ASN A 159 7.70 -10.16 11.41
N PRO A 160 6.61 -9.44 11.72
CA PRO A 160 6.44 -8.05 11.33
C PRO A 160 7.68 -7.22 11.63
N ARG A 161 8.15 -6.43 10.66
CA ARG A 161 9.29 -5.53 10.86
C ARG A 161 8.93 -4.29 11.68
N ILE A 162 7.64 -4.13 12.00
CA ILE A 162 7.10 -3.12 12.92
C ILE A 162 6.15 -3.83 13.90
N VAL A 163 6.54 -3.90 15.16
CA VAL A 163 5.74 -4.50 16.24
C VAL A 163 4.59 -3.57 16.62
N GLY A 164 3.37 -4.10 16.74
CA GLY A 164 2.19 -3.38 17.24
C GLY A 164 1.40 -2.59 16.18
N LEU A 165 1.76 -2.66 14.90
CA LEU A 165 0.89 -2.27 13.78
C LEU A 165 -0.12 -3.39 13.51
N LEU A 166 -1.27 -3.09 12.90
CA LEU A 166 -2.10 -4.15 12.33
C LEU A 166 -1.28 -5.00 11.36
N GLN A 167 -1.49 -6.31 11.43
CA GLN A 167 -0.78 -7.28 10.63
C GLN A 167 -1.78 -8.05 9.74
N PRO A 168 -2.37 -7.38 8.73
CA PRO A 168 -3.36 -8.00 7.86
C PRO A 168 -2.81 -9.21 7.09
N TRP A 169 -1.54 -9.17 6.65
CA TRP A 169 -0.95 -10.25 5.85
C TRP A 169 -0.57 -11.47 6.65
N SER A 170 -0.02 -11.31 7.84
CA SER A 170 0.27 -12.43 8.75
C SER A 170 -1.01 -13.14 9.18
N THR A 171 -2.08 -12.37 9.48
CA THR A 171 -3.39 -12.92 9.84
C THR A 171 -3.95 -13.80 8.72
N VAL A 172 -3.93 -13.30 7.48
CA VAL A 172 -4.37 -14.07 6.31
C VAL A 172 -3.44 -15.25 6.03
N ALA A 173 -2.12 -15.05 6.09
CA ALA A 173 -1.13 -16.09 5.82
C ALA A 173 -1.22 -17.26 6.81
N ASP A 174 -1.35 -16.97 8.11
CA ASP A 174 -1.50 -17.99 9.15
C ASP A 174 -2.79 -18.79 8.96
N ALA A 175 -3.88 -18.14 8.55
CA ALA A 175 -5.12 -18.82 8.25
C ALA A 175 -5.04 -19.67 6.98
N LEU A 176 -4.38 -19.19 5.92
CA LEU A 176 -4.12 -19.97 4.71
C LEU A 176 -3.21 -21.19 5.00
N ARG A 177 -2.22 -21.07 5.88
CA ARG A 177 -1.38 -22.20 6.33
C ARG A 177 -2.22 -23.29 6.98
N ARG A 178 -3.16 -22.93 7.85
CA ARG A 178 -4.12 -23.88 8.45
C ARG A 178 -5.00 -24.55 7.40
N ARG A 179 -5.24 -23.88 6.26
CA ARG A 179 -5.94 -24.43 5.08
C ARG A 179 -5.01 -25.11 4.07
N GLY A 180 -3.73 -25.32 4.40
CA GLY A 180 -2.78 -26.11 3.60
C GLY A 180 -2.00 -25.35 2.53
N TRP A 181 -1.92 -24.02 2.60
CA TRP A 181 -0.91 -23.25 1.84
C TRP A 181 0.45 -23.42 2.50
N THR A 182 1.48 -23.61 1.67
CA THR A 182 2.88 -23.64 2.08
C THR A 182 3.55 -22.29 1.84
N ASP A 183 4.65 -22.01 2.53
CA ASP A 183 5.31 -20.69 2.49
C ASP A 183 5.81 -20.29 1.09
N ASP A 184 6.14 -21.26 0.24
CA ASP A 184 6.54 -21.02 -1.16
C ASP A 184 5.39 -20.53 -2.04
N LEU A 185 4.14 -20.70 -1.60
CA LEU A 185 2.95 -20.21 -2.31
C LEU A 185 2.54 -18.81 -1.90
N LEU A 186 3.09 -18.27 -0.83
CA LEU A 186 2.77 -16.93 -0.35
C LEU A 186 3.91 -16.00 -0.74
N ASP A 187 3.64 -14.78 -1.20
CA ASP A 187 4.71 -13.82 -1.52
C ASP A 187 4.21 -12.39 -1.47
N THR A 188 5.10 -11.42 -1.29
CA THR A 188 4.74 -10.00 -1.39
C THR A 188 5.44 -9.34 -2.56
N HIS A 189 4.74 -8.45 -3.24
CA HIS A 189 5.37 -7.55 -4.21
C HIS A 189 5.69 -6.20 -3.56
N ALA A 190 6.96 -5.93 -3.35
CA ALA A 190 7.44 -4.63 -2.89
C ALA A 190 7.39 -3.60 -4.03
N TYR A 191 6.90 -2.40 -3.74
CA TYR A 191 6.89 -1.27 -4.67
C TYR A 191 7.09 0.05 -3.94
N ASP A 192 7.57 1.08 -4.64
CA ASP A 192 7.70 2.41 -4.08
C ASP A 192 6.31 3.04 -4.01
N TRP A 193 5.72 2.97 -2.82
CA TRP A 193 4.38 3.46 -2.52
C TRP A 193 4.24 4.98 -2.61
N ARG A 194 5.35 5.72 -2.80
CA ARG A 194 5.29 7.17 -2.97
C ARG A 194 4.83 7.56 -4.38
N LEU A 195 5.12 6.71 -5.36
CA LEU A 195 4.90 6.95 -6.78
C LEU A 195 3.45 6.70 -7.21
N SER A 196 3.12 7.02 -8.47
CA SER A 196 1.80 6.84 -9.06
C SER A 196 1.85 5.85 -10.24
N PRO A 197 0.69 5.49 -10.84
CA PRO A 197 0.65 4.64 -12.03
C PRO A 197 1.51 5.13 -13.20
N ALA A 198 1.69 6.45 -13.35
CA ALA A 198 2.54 7.00 -14.41
C ALA A 198 3.98 6.46 -14.29
N GLU A 199 4.57 6.50 -13.09
CA GLU A 199 5.93 6.00 -12.87
C GLU A 199 5.98 4.46 -12.79
N TRP A 200 4.97 3.81 -12.21
CA TRP A 200 4.97 2.33 -12.15
C TRP A 200 4.83 1.68 -13.52
N SER A 201 4.16 2.34 -14.46
CA SER A 201 3.98 1.87 -15.84
C SER A 201 5.13 2.24 -16.79
N ALA A 202 6.01 3.15 -16.38
CA ALA A 202 7.18 3.53 -17.16
C ALA A 202 8.13 2.34 -17.41
N PRO A 203 8.99 2.39 -18.46
CA PRO A 203 10.01 1.37 -18.68
C PRO A 203 10.90 1.16 -17.44
N GLY A 204 11.06 -0.09 -17.01
CA GLY A 204 11.76 -0.43 -15.76
C GLY A 204 10.97 -0.16 -14.48
N GLY A 205 9.73 0.31 -14.59
CA GLY A 205 8.82 0.57 -13.48
C GLY A 205 8.28 -0.70 -12.82
N SER A 206 7.64 -0.52 -11.66
CA SER A 206 7.23 -1.64 -10.78
C SER A 206 6.24 -2.61 -11.44
N PHE A 207 5.44 -2.17 -12.42
CA PHE A 207 4.54 -3.06 -13.16
C PHE A 207 5.29 -4.12 -13.96
N GLN A 208 6.46 -3.80 -14.52
CA GLN A 208 7.29 -4.80 -15.22
C GLN A 208 7.87 -5.83 -14.24
N SER A 209 8.29 -5.38 -13.05
CA SER A 209 8.75 -6.26 -11.98
C SER A 209 7.63 -7.18 -11.48
N LEU A 210 6.42 -6.66 -11.27
CA LEU A 210 5.27 -7.48 -10.86
C LEU A 210 4.92 -8.52 -11.93
N ARG A 211 4.86 -8.13 -13.21
CA ARG A 211 4.63 -9.06 -14.33
C ARG A 211 5.66 -10.19 -14.33
N ALA A 212 6.94 -9.86 -14.18
CA ALA A 212 8.02 -10.85 -14.14
C ALA A 212 7.89 -11.80 -12.94
N ALA A 213 7.56 -11.26 -11.75
CA ALA A 213 7.33 -12.07 -10.55
C ALA A 213 6.16 -13.05 -10.75
N ILE A 214 5.03 -12.57 -11.29
CA ILE A 214 3.87 -13.41 -11.60
C ILE A 214 4.25 -14.52 -12.60
N SER A 215 4.87 -14.18 -13.73
CA SER A 215 5.27 -15.18 -14.73
C SER A 215 6.25 -16.21 -14.18
N SER A 216 7.18 -15.79 -13.32
CA SER A 216 8.10 -16.73 -12.64
C SER A 216 7.35 -17.70 -11.73
N ARG A 217 6.36 -17.23 -10.97
CA ARG A 217 5.53 -18.07 -10.10
C ARG A 217 4.65 -19.05 -10.88
N VAL A 218 4.06 -18.59 -11.98
CA VAL A 218 3.26 -19.45 -12.88
C VAL A 218 4.14 -20.55 -13.48
N ALA A 219 5.36 -20.23 -13.93
CA ALA A 219 6.29 -21.22 -14.45
C ALA A 219 6.73 -22.23 -13.38
N ALA A 220 7.07 -21.77 -12.18
CA ALA A 220 7.51 -22.63 -11.07
C ALA A 220 6.42 -23.58 -10.56
N SER A 221 5.14 -23.21 -10.73
CA SER A 221 3.98 -23.99 -10.29
C SER A 221 3.38 -24.88 -11.37
N GLY A 222 4.10 -25.12 -12.49
CA GLY A 222 3.62 -25.97 -13.58
C GLY A 222 2.45 -25.35 -14.35
N GLY A 223 2.39 -24.02 -14.43
CA GLY A 223 1.32 -23.28 -15.13
C GLY A 223 0.15 -22.87 -14.23
N ARG A 224 0.23 -23.04 -12.91
CA ARG A 224 -0.83 -22.59 -12.01
C ARG A 224 -0.85 -21.06 -11.95
N ARG A 225 -2.00 -20.49 -12.32
CA ARG A 225 -2.27 -19.05 -12.20
C ARG A 225 -2.24 -18.57 -10.75
N VAL A 226 -1.95 -17.29 -10.56
CA VAL A 226 -1.79 -16.70 -9.23
C VAL A 226 -2.98 -15.84 -8.82
N VAL A 227 -3.17 -15.70 -7.51
CA VAL A 227 -4.11 -14.75 -6.89
C VAL A 227 -3.35 -13.48 -6.52
N LEU A 228 -3.86 -12.32 -6.91
CA LEU A 228 -3.41 -11.04 -6.36
C LEU A 228 -4.32 -10.65 -5.19
N LEU A 229 -3.73 -10.34 -4.04
CA LEU A 229 -4.45 -9.83 -2.87
C LEU A 229 -3.93 -8.43 -2.54
N GLY A 230 -4.76 -7.40 -2.75
CA GLY A 230 -4.37 -6.01 -2.49
C GLY A 230 -5.20 -5.36 -1.39
N LEU A 231 -4.55 -4.50 -0.59
CA LEU A 231 -5.20 -3.69 0.44
C LEU A 231 -5.04 -2.20 0.14
N SER A 232 -6.12 -1.42 0.20
CA SER A 232 -6.08 0.04 0.05
C SER A 232 -5.37 0.46 -1.25
N LEU A 233 -4.30 1.26 -1.17
CA LEU A 233 -3.46 1.61 -2.32
C LEU A 233 -2.96 0.38 -3.09
N GLY A 234 -2.64 -0.73 -2.41
CA GLY A 234 -2.22 -1.98 -3.05
C GLY A 234 -3.31 -2.62 -3.90
N ALA A 235 -4.59 -2.46 -3.52
CA ALA A 235 -5.72 -2.88 -4.35
C ALA A 235 -5.85 -2.01 -5.61
N SER A 236 -5.74 -0.68 -5.46
CA SER A 236 -5.74 0.25 -6.59
C SER A 236 -4.53 0.03 -7.52
N TYR A 237 -3.35 -0.25 -6.94
CA TYR A 237 -2.13 -0.63 -7.68
C TYR A 237 -2.37 -1.88 -8.52
N ALA A 238 -3.01 -2.93 -7.96
CA ALA A 238 -3.33 -4.16 -8.67
C ALA A 238 -4.22 -3.90 -9.90
N VAL A 239 -5.29 -3.13 -9.72
CA VAL A 239 -6.22 -2.80 -10.79
C VAL A 239 -5.54 -1.91 -11.84
N SER A 240 -4.70 -0.98 -11.42
CA SER A 240 -3.92 -0.16 -12.35
C SER A 240 -2.92 -0.99 -13.15
N PHE A 241 -2.27 -1.99 -12.54
CA PHE A 241 -1.38 -2.93 -13.22
C PHE A 241 -2.13 -3.73 -14.29
N LEU A 242 -3.29 -4.31 -13.94
CA LEU A 242 -4.10 -5.15 -14.83
C LEU A 242 -4.74 -4.39 -16.00
N ASN A 243 -4.81 -3.06 -15.90
CA ASN A 243 -5.27 -2.16 -16.97
C ASN A 243 -4.12 -1.44 -17.69
N SER A 244 -2.87 -1.68 -17.30
CA SER A 244 -1.71 -1.04 -17.90
C SER A 244 -1.31 -1.69 -19.22
N LYS A 245 -0.45 -1.02 -19.98
CA LYS A 245 0.08 -1.53 -21.26
C LYS A 245 1.11 -2.66 -21.10
N VAL A 246 1.52 -3.02 -19.88
CA VAL A 246 2.52 -4.09 -19.67
C VAL A 246 1.92 -5.49 -19.73
N VAL A 247 0.59 -5.61 -19.61
CA VAL A 247 -0.14 -6.88 -19.68
C VAL A 247 -1.32 -6.73 -20.63
N ASP A 248 -1.60 -7.79 -21.38
CA ASP A 248 -2.77 -7.88 -22.25
C ASP A 248 -3.76 -8.92 -21.71
N GLN A 249 -4.88 -9.09 -22.42
CA GLN A 249 -5.93 -10.00 -22.00
C GLN A 249 -5.48 -11.48 -22.03
N GLU A 250 -4.71 -11.88 -23.03
CA GLU A 250 -4.17 -13.24 -23.16
C GLU A 250 -3.24 -13.58 -21.99
N TRP A 251 -2.37 -12.64 -21.62
CA TRP A 251 -1.51 -12.78 -20.46
C TRP A 251 -2.33 -12.92 -19.17
N LYS A 252 -3.38 -12.10 -18.99
CA LYS A 252 -4.25 -12.17 -17.80
C LYS A 252 -4.94 -13.53 -17.70
N GLU A 253 -5.46 -14.06 -18.81
CA GLU A 253 -6.15 -15.37 -18.83
C GLU A 253 -5.23 -16.56 -18.50
N THR A 254 -3.95 -16.44 -18.85
CA THR A 254 -2.94 -17.48 -18.64
C THR A 254 -2.18 -17.36 -17.31
N HIS A 255 -2.21 -16.18 -16.65
CA HIS A 255 -1.43 -15.93 -15.43
C HIS A 255 -2.28 -15.63 -14.20
N MET A 256 -3.50 -15.10 -14.37
CA MET A 256 -4.33 -14.62 -13.27
C MET A 256 -5.46 -15.57 -12.95
N GLU A 257 -5.48 -16.06 -11.72
CA GLU A 257 -6.54 -16.90 -11.23
C GLU A 257 -7.73 -16.05 -10.79
N ARG A 258 -7.45 -14.99 -10.02
CA ARG A 258 -8.40 -13.98 -9.58
C ARG A 258 -7.68 -12.82 -8.91
N LEU A 259 -8.42 -11.73 -8.74
CA LEU A 259 -8.06 -10.56 -7.97
C LEU A 259 -8.94 -10.51 -6.71
N VAL A 260 -8.33 -10.39 -5.55
CA VAL A 260 -9.00 -10.14 -4.27
C VAL A 260 -8.57 -8.77 -3.77
N THR A 261 -9.54 -7.88 -3.52
CA THR A 261 -9.26 -6.50 -3.09
C THR A 261 -9.91 -6.22 -1.76
N LEU A 262 -9.16 -5.59 -0.87
CA LEU A 262 -9.62 -5.13 0.45
C LEU A 262 -9.57 -3.60 0.46
N SER A 263 -10.72 -2.96 0.64
CA SER A 263 -10.87 -1.50 0.79
C SER A 263 -10.18 -0.69 -0.32
N GLY A 264 -10.33 -1.10 -1.58
CA GLY A 264 -9.72 -0.38 -2.70
C GLY A 264 -10.30 1.01 -2.93
N VAL A 265 -9.47 1.93 -3.42
CA VAL A 265 -9.81 3.35 -3.63
C VAL A 265 -10.11 3.57 -5.11
N TRP A 266 -11.37 3.40 -5.53
CA TRP A 266 -11.71 3.32 -6.96
C TRP A 266 -11.98 4.66 -7.64
N SER A 267 -12.59 5.60 -6.93
CA SER A 267 -12.87 6.96 -7.43
C SER A 267 -12.27 8.06 -6.54
N GLY A 268 -11.30 7.69 -5.70
CA GLY A 268 -10.60 8.59 -4.79
C GLY A 268 -11.28 8.83 -3.44
N THR A 269 -10.66 9.67 -2.61
CA THR A 269 -11.17 10.10 -1.31
C THR A 269 -10.89 11.59 -1.03
N PRO A 270 -11.89 12.38 -0.61
CA PRO A 270 -11.69 13.76 -0.17
C PRO A 270 -10.80 13.89 1.08
N ARG A 271 -10.60 12.81 1.83
CA ARG A 271 -9.65 12.81 2.95
C ARG A 271 -8.21 13.07 2.47
N SER A 272 -7.80 12.48 1.35
CA SER A 272 -6.45 12.69 0.82
C SER A 272 -6.22 14.15 0.42
N THR A 273 -7.22 14.82 -0.18
CA THR A 273 -7.11 16.25 -0.52
C THR A 273 -7.00 17.10 0.74
N TRP A 274 -7.77 16.77 1.77
CA TRP A 274 -7.72 17.44 3.07
C TRP A 274 -6.35 17.29 3.74
N ASP A 275 -5.85 16.06 3.81
CA ASP A 275 -4.59 15.76 4.48
C ASP A 275 -3.41 16.47 3.80
N VAL A 276 -3.40 16.54 2.47
CA VAL A 276 -2.34 17.22 1.69
C VAL A 276 -2.40 18.74 1.78
N ILE A 277 -3.61 19.34 1.74
CA ILE A 277 -3.76 20.79 1.82
C ILE A 277 -3.43 21.29 3.22
N SER A 278 -4.05 20.69 4.25
CA SER A 278 -3.89 21.10 5.64
C SER A 278 -2.59 20.60 6.28
N GLY A 279 -1.95 19.56 5.72
CA GLY A 279 -0.79 18.93 6.32
C GLY A 279 -1.14 18.08 7.54
N ARG A 280 -2.10 17.17 7.38
CA ARG A 280 -2.56 16.27 8.46
C ARG A 280 -1.87 14.92 8.34
N LEU A 281 -1.26 14.48 9.44
CA LEU A 281 -0.57 13.21 9.56
C LEU A 281 -1.12 12.44 10.77
N GLN A 282 -2.45 12.29 10.80
CA GLN A 282 -3.18 11.52 11.80
C GLN A 282 -2.90 11.94 13.26
N GLY A 283 -2.88 13.25 13.50
CA GLY A 283 -2.64 13.84 14.82
C GLY A 283 -1.17 14.05 15.13
N LEU A 284 -0.23 13.42 14.40
CA LEU A 284 1.21 13.67 14.59
C LEU A 284 1.59 15.11 14.23
N GLU A 285 0.81 15.77 13.36
CA GLU A 285 1.00 17.19 13.04
C GLU A 285 0.89 18.12 14.27
N ALA A 286 0.30 17.66 15.39
CA ALA A 286 0.24 18.42 16.63
C ALA A 286 1.60 18.55 17.36
N VAL A 287 2.53 17.62 17.09
CA VAL A 287 3.87 17.59 17.72
C VAL A 287 5.01 17.74 16.72
N LEU A 288 4.74 17.57 15.43
CA LEU A 288 5.71 17.69 14.34
C LEU A 288 5.72 19.10 13.74
N ASP A 289 6.80 19.42 13.04
CA ASP A 289 6.88 20.66 12.26
C ASP A 289 5.85 20.63 11.12
N GLY A 290 4.81 21.47 11.21
CA GLY A 290 3.71 21.47 10.24
C GLY A 290 4.13 21.82 8.81
N ALA A 291 5.22 22.57 8.61
CA ALA A 291 5.75 22.84 7.28
C ALA A 291 6.43 21.59 6.71
N ALA A 292 7.19 20.86 7.52
CA ALA A 292 7.76 19.56 7.14
C ALA A 292 6.66 18.53 6.84
N VAL A 293 5.57 18.51 7.61
CA VAL A 293 4.44 17.59 7.36
C VAL A 293 3.79 17.91 6.00
N ARG A 294 3.47 19.18 5.74
CA ARG A 294 2.96 19.60 4.43
C ARG A 294 3.93 19.26 3.31
N GLN A 295 5.22 19.52 3.51
CA GLN A 295 6.25 19.23 2.52
C GLN A 295 6.32 17.73 2.18
N LEU A 296 6.25 16.87 3.18
CA LEU A 296 6.21 15.42 2.98
C LEU A 296 4.96 15.03 2.18
N LEU A 297 3.76 15.34 2.68
CA LEU A 297 2.50 14.88 2.10
C LEU A 297 2.28 15.41 0.68
N ARG A 298 2.63 16.69 0.43
CA ARG A 298 2.56 17.32 -0.90
C ARG A 298 3.53 16.68 -1.90
N GLY A 299 4.60 16.07 -1.39
CA GLY A 299 5.61 15.37 -2.17
C GLY A 299 5.34 13.88 -2.40
N ILE A 300 4.14 13.36 -2.10
CA ILE A 300 3.77 11.96 -2.34
C ILE A 300 2.76 11.87 -3.51
N PRO A 301 3.20 11.62 -4.75
CA PRO A 301 2.33 11.41 -5.91
C PRO A 301 1.17 10.43 -5.70
N ALA A 302 1.39 9.33 -4.96
CA ALA A 302 0.34 8.37 -4.64
C ALA A 302 -0.85 9.02 -3.92
N LEU A 303 -0.62 9.98 -3.02
CA LEU A 303 -1.69 10.67 -2.32
C LEU A 303 -2.52 11.50 -3.31
N ALA A 304 -1.86 12.23 -4.21
CA ALA A 304 -2.52 13.01 -5.26
C ALA A 304 -3.33 12.12 -6.23
N TRP A 305 -2.84 10.92 -6.54
CA TRP A 305 -3.58 9.94 -7.33
C TRP A 305 -4.86 9.45 -6.64
N THR A 306 -4.86 9.36 -5.30
CA THR A 306 -6.07 8.97 -4.53
C THR A 306 -7.08 10.10 -4.33
N PHE A 307 -6.89 11.28 -4.95
CA PHE A 307 -7.88 12.35 -4.88
C PHE A 307 -9.18 11.98 -5.60
N PRO A 308 -10.31 12.58 -5.23
CA PRO A 308 -11.59 12.37 -5.90
C PRO A 308 -11.45 12.58 -7.42
N ALA A 309 -11.76 11.54 -8.17
CA ALA A 309 -11.59 11.56 -9.61
C ALA A 309 -12.68 12.42 -10.27
N PRO A 310 -12.34 13.26 -11.27
CA PRO A 310 -13.35 13.94 -12.05
C PRO A 310 -14.18 12.94 -12.87
N PRO A 311 -15.45 13.27 -13.19
CA PRO A 311 -16.26 12.40 -14.03
C PRO A 311 -15.67 12.31 -15.45
N PRO A 312 -15.91 11.20 -16.17
CA PRO A 312 -15.44 11.04 -17.54
C PRO A 312 -15.86 12.22 -18.44
N GLY A 313 -14.92 12.75 -19.21
CA GLY A 313 -15.15 13.88 -20.12
C GLY A 313 -15.10 15.26 -19.48
N ALA A 314 -14.87 15.37 -18.17
CA ALA A 314 -14.62 16.67 -17.54
C ALA A 314 -13.25 17.24 -17.95
N THR A 315 -13.22 18.55 -18.21
CA THR A 315 -12.00 19.29 -18.49
C THR A 315 -11.33 19.71 -17.17
N PRO A 316 -10.05 19.38 -16.93
CA PRO A 316 -9.33 19.86 -15.75
C PRO A 316 -9.31 21.38 -15.68
N GLY A 317 -9.71 21.94 -14.53
CA GLY A 317 -9.83 23.38 -14.30
C GLY A 317 -11.25 23.93 -14.48
N ASP A 318 -12.09 23.28 -15.28
CA ASP A 318 -13.51 23.64 -15.41
C ASP A 318 -14.34 23.01 -14.28
N PRO A 319 -15.48 23.62 -13.88
CA PRO A 319 -16.42 22.96 -12.98
C PRO A 319 -16.87 21.61 -13.54
N GLY A 320 -16.73 20.57 -12.73
CA GLY A 320 -17.06 19.20 -13.12
C GLY A 320 -16.98 18.22 -11.96
N GLY A 321 -18.06 17.46 -11.76
CA GLY A 321 -18.25 16.54 -10.62
C GLY A 321 -18.63 17.24 -9.31
N PRO A 322 -18.70 16.51 -8.19
CA PRO A 322 -19.07 17.06 -6.89
C PRO A 322 -18.08 18.12 -6.38
N VAL A 323 -18.58 19.12 -5.66
CA VAL A 323 -17.76 20.06 -4.88
C VAL A 323 -17.20 19.33 -3.67
N VAL A 324 -15.87 19.31 -3.55
CA VAL A 324 -15.16 18.60 -2.47
C VAL A 324 -14.37 19.55 -1.58
N ILE A 325 -14.08 20.76 -2.05
CA ILE A 325 -13.45 21.82 -1.25
C ILE A 325 -14.20 23.13 -1.48
N THR A 326 -14.44 23.87 -0.42
CA THR A 326 -14.92 25.26 -0.47
C THR A 326 -13.93 26.14 0.28
N ASN A 327 -13.55 27.28 -0.29
CA ASN A 327 -12.83 28.33 0.43
C ASN A 327 -13.70 29.59 0.47
N THR A 328 -14.28 29.88 1.63
CA THR A 328 -15.23 30.99 1.79
C THR A 328 -14.54 32.35 1.74
N ALA A 329 -13.28 32.45 2.15
CA ALA A 329 -12.51 33.69 2.06
C ALA A 329 -12.14 34.05 0.62
N LEU A 330 -11.95 33.05 -0.24
CA LEU A 330 -11.75 33.25 -1.67
C LEU A 330 -13.07 33.37 -2.45
N GLY A 331 -14.21 33.03 -1.84
CA GLY A 331 -15.50 32.93 -2.52
C GLY A 331 -15.51 31.85 -3.61
N ARG A 332 -14.82 30.72 -3.37
CA ARG A 332 -14.60 29.67 -4.37
C ARG A 332 -15.04 28.30 -3.89
N ASP A 333 -15.73 27.61 -4.78
CA ASP A 333 -16.01 26.18 -4.70
C ASP A 333 -15.13 25.44 -5.71
N TYR A 334 -14.52 24.34 -5.28
CA TYR A 334 -13.68 23.50 -6.12
C TYR A 334 -14.33 22.12 -6.26
N SER A 335 -14.74 21.81 -7.48
CA SER A 335 -15.18 20.47 -7.84
C SER A 335 -14.01 19.49 -7.96
N THR A 336 -14.31 18.20 -8.13
CA THR A 336 -13.30 17.16 -8.40
C THR A 336 -12.39 17.49 -9.59
N ALA A 337 -12.92 18.13 -10.64
CA ALA A 337 -12.15 18.58 -11.80
C ALA A 337 -11.30 19.85 -11.54
N GLN A 338 -11.52 20.55 -10.43
CA GLN A 338 -10.85 21.80 -10.07
C GLN A 338 -9.85 21.64 -8.92
N LEU A 339 -9.57 20.41 -8.50
CA LEU A 339 -8.62 20.12 -7.42
C LEU A 339 -7.20 20.63 -7.70
N GLY A 340 -6.75 20.60 -8.95
CA GLY A 340 -5.48 21.24 -9.33
C GLY A 340 -5.45 22.73 -8.99
N GLN A 341 -6.57 23.45 -9.23
CA GLN A 341 -6.66 24.86 -8.87
C GLN A 341 -6.70 25.07 -7.35
N ALA A 342 -7.41 24.22 -6.60
CA ALA A 342 -7.41 24.27 -5.14
C ALA A 342 -5.99 24.11 -4.57
N LEU A 343 -5.19 23.19 -5.12
CA LEU A 343 -3.81 22.97 -4.72
C LEU A 343 -2.93 24.18 -5.02
N ARG A 344 -3.07 24.79 -6.20
CA ARG A 344 -2.34 26.03 -6.54
C ARG A 344 -2.70 27.18 -5.60
N ASP A 345 -3.99 27.37 -5.34
CA ASP A 345 -4.50 28.41 -4.43
C ASP A 345 -4.00 28.16 -2.97
N ALA A 346 -3.81 26.89 -2.58
CA ALA A 346 -3.23 26.46 -1.29
C ALA A 346 -1.68 26.45 -1.25
N GLY A 347 -1.01 26.96 -2.29
CA GLY A 347 0.46 27.03 -2.36
C GLY A 347 1.13 25.66 -2.55
N ALA A 348 0.50 24.73 -3.26
CA ALA A 348 1.00 23.39 -3.57
C ALA A 348 1.04 23.10 -5.10
N PRO A 349 1.71 23.93 -5.92
CA PRO A 349 1.74 23.75 -7.37
C PRO A 349 2.41 22.43 -7.81
N GLU A 350 3.42 21.95 -7.06
CA GLU A 350 4.06 20.66 -7.33
C GLU A 350 3.08 19.49 -7.17
N THR A 351 2.24 19.51 -6.13
CA THR A 351 1.18 18.52 -5.94
C THR A 351 0.11 18.63 -7.02
N SER A 352 -0.20 19.85 -7.48
CA SER A 352 -1.09 20.04 -8.63
C SER A 352 -0.56 19.32 -9.87
N ALA A 353 0.75 19.40 -10.13
CA ALA A 353 1.36 18.68 -11.24
C ALA A 353 1.25 17.15 -11.07
N PHE A 354 1.45 16.62 -9.86
CA PHE A 354 1.23 15.20 -9.59
C PHE A 354 -0.23 14.77 -9.81
N TRP A 355 -1.19 15.56 -9.37
CA TRP A 355 -2.61 15.28 -9.60
C TRP A 355 -2.94 15.28 -11.09
N GLU A 356 -2.49 16.28 -11.84
CA GLU A 356 -2.71 16.39 -13.30
C GLU A 356 -2.08 15.20 -14.05
N ALA A 357 -0.86 14.80 -13.68
CA ALA A 357 -0.20 13.62 -14.25
C ALA A 357 -0.92 12.30 -13.93
N ALA A 358 -1.62 12.23 -12.80
CA ALA A 358 -2.37 11.05 -12.37
C ALA A 358 -3.79 10.95 -12.98
N LEU A 359 -4.32 12.03 -13.57
CA LEU A 359 -5.69 12.07 -14.13
C LEU A 359 -6.03 10.92 -15.09
N PRO A 360 -5.15 10.48 -16.02
CA PRO A 360 -5.44 9.35 -16.89
C PRO A 360 -5.71 8.03 -16.16
N PHE A 361 -5.33 7.95 -14.88
CA PHE A 361 -5.43 6.77 -14.03
C PHE A 361 -6.38 6.98 -12.84
N ALA A 362 -7.05 8.13 -12.74
CA ALA A 362 -7.83 8.51 -11.55
C ALA A 362 -9.08 7.64 -11.35
N LEU A 363 -9.69 7.14 -12.44
CA LEU A 363 -10.83 6.22 -12.39
C LEU A 363 -10.38 4.79 -12.66
N ALA A 364 -10.65 3.90 -11.70
CA ALA A 364 -10.37 2.49 -11.87
C ALA A 364 -11.27 1.86 -12.96
N SER A 365 -10.63 1.22 -13.94
CA SER A 365 -11.32 0.48 -15.01
C SER A 365 -11.48 -1.01 -14.66
N PRO A 366 -12.52 -1.70 -15.17
CA PRO A 366 -12.70 -3.13 -14.97
C PRO A 366 -11.46 -3.92 -15.43
N PRO A 367 -10.80 -4.71 -14.57
CA PRO A 367 -9.56 -5.41 -14.94
C PRO A 367 -9.79 -6.62 -15.87
N ASN A 368 -11.04 -7.04 -16.07
CA ASN A 368 -11.43 -8.24 -16.82
C ASN A 368 -10.70 -9.52 -16.35
N VAL A 369 -10.58 -9.64 -15.02
CA VAL A 369 -10.13 -10.81 -14.26
C VAL A 369 -11.20 -11.11 -13.22
N SER A 370 -11.40 -12.38 -12.87
CA SER A 370 -12.33 -12.76 -11.80
C SER A 370 -12.00 -11.99 -10.53
N THR A 371 -12.93 -11.23 -9.99
CA THR A 371 -12.65 -10.25 -8.93
C THR A 371 -13.58 -10.45 -7.73
N HIS A 372 -13.00 -10.51 -6.54
CA HIS A 372 -13.71 -10.39 -5.25
C HIS A 372 -13.33 -9.05 -4.61
N CYS A 373 -14.32 -8.17 -4.42
CA CYS A 373 -14.14 -6.82 -3.90
C CYS A 373 -14.73 -6.71 -2.49
N PHE A 374 -13.88 -6.60 -1.49
CA PHE A 374 -14.25 -6.45 -0.08
C PHE A 374 -14.15 -4.98 0.32
N TYR A 375 -15.19 -4.45 0.97
CA TYR A 375 -15.19 -3.08 1.48
C TYR A 375 -16.08 -2.93 2.69
N SER A 376 -15.89 -1.82 3.40
CA SER A 376 -16.66 -1.49 4.60
C SER A 376 -17.65 -0.35 4.35
N TYR A 377 -18.61 -0.20 5.25
CA TYR A 377 -19.56 0.92 5.27
C TYR A 377 -20.05 1.17 6.70
N GLY A 378 -20.82 2.23 6.93
CA GLY A 378 -21.41 2.60 8.21
C GLY A 378 -20.59 3.58 9.06
N LEU A 379 -19.42 4.03 8.59
CA LEU A 379 -18.54 4.92 9.34
C LEU A 379 -18.47 6.32 8.72
N ARG A 380 -18.51 7.35 9.59
CA ARG A 380 -18.50 8.76 9.19
C ARG A 380 -17.19 9.12 8.50
N THR A 381 -17.26 9.38 7.19
CA THR A 381 -16.09 9.57 6.33
C THR A 381 -16.14 10.93 5.65
N ALA A 382 -15.01 11.65 5.62
CA ALA A 382 -14.94 12.99 5.08
C ALA A 382 -15.27 13.01 3.58
N VAL A 383 -16.20 13.88 3.18
CA VAL A 383 -16.62 14.03 1.78
C VAL A 383 -16.49 15.45 1.25
N HIS A 384 -16.40 16.45 2.12
CA HIS A 384 -16.22 17.86 1.74
C HIS A 384 -15.56 18.65 2.87
N VAL A 385 -14.69 19.58 2.53
CA VAL A 385 -13.95 20.44 3.48
C VAL A 385 -14.17 21.90 3.13
N THR A 386 -14.52 22.70 4.13
CA THR A 386 -14.69 24.16 4.01
C THR A 386 -13.61 24.89 4.80
N TYR A 387 -12.82 25.69 4.10
CA TYR A 387 -11.79 26.55 4.63
C TYR A 387 -12.31 27.99 4.77
N ALA A 388 -12.05 28.61 5.91
CA ALA A 388 -12.41 29.99 6.20
C ALA A 388 -11.25 30.96 5.96
N ARG A 389 -10.01 30.46 5.76
CA ARG A 389 -8.84 31.28 5.48
C ARG A 389 -8.41 31.19 4.02
N ALA A 390 -8.05 32.34 3.44
CA ALA A 390 -7.67 32.44 2.03
C ALA A 390 -6.45 31.58 1.66
N ASP A 391 -5.56 31.33 2.63
CA ASP A 391 -4.35 30.52 2.50
C ASP A 391 -4.54 29.05 2.92
N PHE A 392 -5.78 28.63 3.19
CA PHE A 392 -6.13 27.25 3.61
C PHE A 392 -5.46 26.81 4.93
N SER A 393 -5.03 27.76 5.76
CA SER A 393 -4.28 27.49 7.01
C SER A 393 -5.17 27.17 8.23
N ASP A 394 -6.46 26.93 8.02
CA ASP A 394 -7.41 26.55 9.08
C ASP A 394 -6.87 25.37 9.92
N THR A 395 -6.72 25.58 11.24
CA THR A 395 -6.32 24.51 12.17
C THR A 395 -7.39 23.43 12.27
N SER A 396 -8.66 23.80 12.10
CA SER A 396 -9.80 22.89 12.14
C SER A 396 -10.87 23.39 11.17
N PRO A 397 -10.70 23.15 9.85
CA PRO A 397 -11.70 23.50 8.86
C PRO A 397 -13.01 22.74 9.13
N MET A 398 -14.13 23.27 8.64
CA MET A 398 -15.41 22.56 8.74
C MET A 398 -15.39 21.37 7.78
N VAL A 399 -15.79 20.19 8.26
CA VAL A 399 -15.82 18.97 7.45
C VAL A 399 -17.21 18.38 7.45
N ARG A 400 -17.71 18.09 6.25
CA ARG A 400 -18.92 17.29 6.07
C ARG A 400 -18.54 15.84 5.89
N TYR A 401 -19.30 14.98 6.57
CA TYR A 401 -19.10 13.54 6.57
C TYR A 401 -20.29 12.84 5.93
N ASP A 402 -20.04 11.69 5.33
CA ASP A 402 -21.03 10.77 4.77
C ASP A 402 -20.61 9.32 5.10
N ASP A 403 -21.31 8.34 4.52
CA ASP A 403 -21.01 6.93 4.67
C ASP A 403 -19.65 6.52 4.07
N GLY A 404 -18.99 5.55 4.68
CA GLY A 404 -17.67 5.03 4.30
C GLY A 404 -17.01 4.22 5.42
N ASP A 405 -15.68 4.23 5.46
CA ASP A 405 -14.85 3.42 6.35
C ASP A 405 -13.85 4.23 7.22
N LEU A 406 -14.16 5.51 7.47
CA LEU A 406 -13.33 6.59 8.03
C LEU A 406 -12.31 7.20 7.07
N THR A 407 -11.91 6.49 6.03
CA THR A 407 -10.87 6.95 5.09
C THR A 407 -11.44 7.21 3.71
N VAL A 408 -12.21 6.27 3.17
CA VAL A 408 -12.73 6.29 1.81
C VAL A 408 -14.26 6.32 1.84
N PRO A 409 -14.90 7.26 1.12
CA PRO A 409 -16.36 7.29 1.03
C PRO A 409 -16.92 6.01 0.42
N HIS A 410 -18.09 5.58 0.89
CA HIS A 410 -18.75 4.35 0.43
C HIS A 410 -18.93 4.33 -1.09
N ALA A 411 -19.29 5.46 -1.70
CA ALA A 411 -19.44 5.60 -3.16
C ALA A 411 -18.17 5.23 -3.94
N SER A 412 -16.99 5.51 -3.37
CA SER A 412 -15.71 5.13 -3.96
C SER A 412 -15.42 3.65 -3.74
N LEU A 413 -15.65 3.12 -2.54
CA LEU A 413 -15.44 1.71 -2.19
C LEU A 413 -16.31 0.74 -3.01
N VAL A 414 -17.58 1.10 -3.23
CA VAL A 414 -18.59 0.26 -3.86
C VAL A 414 -18.51 0.25 -5.39
N ALA A 415 -17.72 1.15 -6.00
CA ALA A 415 -17.67 1.34 -7.44
C ALA A 415 -17.26 0.09 -8.23
N CYS A 416 -16.51 -0.84 -7.60
CA CYS A 416 -16.14 -2.12 -8.20
C CYS A 416 -17.37 -2.97 -8.61
N ARG A 417 -18.53 -2.80 -7.98
CA ARG A 417 -19.77 -3.50 -8.40
C ARG A 417 -20.16 -3.17 -9.83
N GLY A 418 -19.90 -1.94 -10.28
CA GLY A 418 -20.17 -1.51 -11.65
C GLY A 418 -19.36 -2.27 -12.70
N TRP A 419 -18.27 -2.95 -12.31
CA TRP A 419 -17.49 -3.76 -13.22
C TRP A 419 -18.21 -5.03 -13.66
N ALA A 420 -19.16 -5.56 -12.88
CA ALA A 420 -19.89 -6.79 -13.19
C ALA A 420 -20.63 -6.75 -14.55
N VAL A 421 -21.05 -5.56 -14.98
CA VAL A 421 -21.74 -5.35 -16.28
C VAL A 421 -20.83 -4.77 -17.37
N ARG A 422 -19.55 -4.52 -17.05
CA ARG A 422 -18.57 -3.88 -17.94
C ARG A 422 -17.40 -4.79 -18.33
N GLN A 423 -17.37 -6.02 -17.82
CA GLN A 423 -16.36 -7.01 -18.15
C GLN A 423 -17.00 -8.41 -18.20
N VAL A 424 -16.31 -9.36 -18.84
CA VAL A 424 -16.80 -10.74 -18.98
C VAL A 424 -16.51 -11.56 -17.73
N ALA A 425 -15.33 -11.37 -17.13
CA ALA A 425 -14.94 -12.10 -15.93
C ALA A 425 -15.81 -11.70 -14.72
N SER A 426 -16.16 -12.67 -13.87
CA SER A 426 -17.09 -12.45 -12.74
C SER A 426 -16.58 -11.39 -11.75
N VAL A 427 -17.50 -10.60 -11.20
CA VAL A 427 -17.22 -9.65 -10.10
C VAL A 427 -18.18 -9.94 -8.95
N ARG A 428 -17.63 -10.22 -7.78
CA ARG A 428 -18.38 -10.41 -6.53
C ARG A 428 -17.97 -9.35 -5.53
N SER A 429 -18.94 -8.80 -4.80
CA SER A 429 -18.68 -7.78 -3.79
C SER A 429 -19.14 -8.26 -2.42
N HIS A 430 -18.33 -7.98 -1.41
CA HIS A 430 -18.56 -8.34 -0.01
C HIS A 430 -18.48 -7.07 0.84
N SER A 431 -19.49 -6.82 1.66
CA SER A 431 -19.62 -5.57 2.40
C SER A 431 -19.81 -5.80 3.89
N PHE A 432 -19.02 -5.10 4.71
CA PHE A 432 -19.04 -5.25 6.17
C PHE A 432 -19.35 -3.93 6.86
N PHE A 433 -20.30 -3.96 7.80
CA PHE A 433 -20.71 -2.77 8.54
C PHE A 433 -19.73 -2.46 9.68
N GLY A 434 -19.40 -1.17 9.85
CA GLY A 434 -18.68 -0.66 11.02
C GLY A 434 -17.18 -1.01 11.05
N VAL A 435 -16.59 -1.44 9.94
CA VAL A 435 -15.18 -1.83 9.88
C VAL A 435 -14.32 -0.67 9.35
N VAL A 436 -13.26 -0.31 10.07
CA VAL A 436 -12.32 0.73 9.66
C VAL A 436 -11.50 0.29 8.45
N HIS A 437 -11.15 1.23 7.56
CA HIS A 437 -10.50 1.03 6.26
C HIS A 437 -9.51 -0.14 6.15
N GLY A 438 -8.52 -0.22 7.05
CA GLY A 438 -7.44 -1.22 7.02
C GLY A 438 -7.72 -2.50 7.81
N MET A 439 -8.93 -2.70 8.34
CA MET A 439 -9.20 -3.66 9.43
C MET A 439 -10.11 -4.83 9.03
N LEU A 440 -10.42 -5.01 7.75
CA LEU A 440 -11.27 -6.12 7.29
C LEU A 440 -10.76 -7.49 7.75
N THR A 441 -9.45 -7.73 7.70
CA THR A 441 -8.85 -9.00 8.13
C THR A 441 -8.93 -9.24 9.64
N SER A 442 -9.26 -8.21 10.43
CA SER A 442 -9.42 -8.31 11.88
C SER A 442 -10.84 -8.74 12.28
N LEU A 443 -11.81 -8.68 11.36
CA LEU A 443 -13.16 -9.17 11.57
C LEU A 443 -13.22 -10.66 11.18
N PRO A 444 -13.54 -11.58 12.10
CA PRO A 444 -13.52 -13.03 11.82
C PRO A 444 -14.35 -13.44 10.61
N GLU A 445 -15.57 -12.90 10.47
CA GLU A 445 -16.46 -13.21 9.35
C GLU A 445 -15.88 -12.74 8.02
N ALA A 446 -15.33 -11.52 7.98
CA ALA A 446 -14.67 -11.02 6.78
C ALA A 446 -13.40 -11.80 6.45
N LEU A 447 -12.62 -12.21 7.46
CA LEU A 447 -11.43 -13.02 7.27
C LEU A 447 -11.78 -14.36 6.61
N GLU A 448 -12.81 -15.06 7.10
CA GLU A 448 -13.25 -16.32 6.49
C GLU A 448 -13.69 -16.12 5.03
N ASP A 449 -14.50 -15.10 4.73
CA ASP A 449 -14.93 -14.81 3.35
C ASP A 449 -13.74 -14.46 2.42
N ILE A 450 -12.72 -13.74 2.95
CA ILE A 450 -11.48 -13.43 2.23
C ILE A 450 -10.72 -14.73 1.90
N LEU A 451 -10.61 -15.65 2.86
CA LEU A 451 -9.94 -16.93 2.66
C LEU A 451 -10.68 -17.80 1.65
N ASP A 452 -12.01 -17.82 1.70
CA ASP A 452 -12.85 -18.54 0.74
C ASP A 452 -12.72 -17.97 -0.67
N ALA A 453 -12.61 -16.65 -0.81
CA ALA A 453 -12.33 -15.99 -2.08
C ALA A 453 -10.94 -16.37 -2.62
N ILE A 454 -9.92 -16.40 -1.77
CA ILE A 454 -8.55 -16.81 -2.15
C ILE A 454 -8.53 -18.28 -2.55
N ALA A 455 -9.20 -19.16 -1.80
CA ALA A 455 -9.26 -20.60 -2.08
C ALA A 455 -10.10 -20.95 -3.31
N GLY A 456 -11.13 -20.16 -3.60
CA GLY A 456 -12.10 -20.41 -4.69
C GLY A 456 -13.30 -21.22 -4.22
N GLU A 457 -13.55 -21.16 -2.92
CA GLU A 457 -14.62 -21.84 -2.20
C GLU A 457 -15.81 -20.91 -1.97
N ALA A 458 -15.62 -19.60 -2.16
CA ALA A 458 -16.71 -18.64 -2.16
C ALA A 458 -17.76 -19.03 -3.22
N GLY A 459 -18.99 -19.27 -2.78
CA GLY A 459 -20.17 -19.54 -3.61
C GLY A 459 -20.60 -18.35 -4.44
#